data_AF-A0A531KVL5-F1
#
_entry.id   AF-A0A531KVL5-F1
#
_cell.length_a   1.000
_cell.length_b   1.000
_cell.length_c   1.000
_cell.angle_alpha   90.00
_cell.angle_beta   90.00
_cell.angle_gamma   90.00
#
_symmetry.space_group_name_H-M   'P 1'
#
loop_
_entity.id
_entity.type
_entity.pdbx_description
1 polymer ?
#
loop_
_entity_poly.entity_id
_entity_poly.type
_entity_poly.pdbx_seq_one_letter_code
_entity_poly.pdbx_strand_id
1 'polypeptide(L)'
;TISSAVASYFFGVAIALSTPKKYEATAELIVDPRDLKLTDRDLTQSVVASDATLAIVENQVRVLTSGTVLNKVVDKLNLVNDPEFNGQGSGGLGMMTLIRSMLSRNDGPAAGEGRRRALAVANLAESLSVERGGKTFVISVSATTQNGEKSALIANTMTDVFLQTFGQIQSDTAGRATNELTGRLDELRKGVEVAERKVEDFRAAHDLVDAQGHLISDDEMLKLNQQLAIARARTLELNARAASARSIDVSSVLSGTLPEEINSNAMSELRSQYATLKQEADRAAIRLGPRHPELQ
;
A
#
# COMPACT_ATOMS: atom_id res chain seq x y z
N THR A 1 17.06 30.61 -74.07
CA THR A 1 17.69 29.65 -73.13
C THR A 1 18.60 30.34 -72.12
N ILE A 2 19.45 31.29 -72.53
CA ILE A 2 20.33 32.04 -71.60
C ILE A 2 19.53 32.95 -70.65
N SER A 3 18.53 33.67 -71.17
CA SER A 3 17.69 34.58 -70.35
C SER A 3 16.88 33.85 -69.25
N SER A 4 16.44 32.61 -69.52
CA SER A 4 15.72 31.80 -68.52
C SER A 4 16.66 31.27 -67.43
N ALA A 5 17.91 30.95 -67.77
CA ALA A 5 18.93 30.52 -66.81
C ALA A 5 19.37 31.66 -65.87
N VAL A 6 19.49 32.89 -66.41
CA VAL A 6 19.79 34.09 -65.61
C VAL A 6 18.63 34.40 -64.67
N ALA A 7 17.38 34.32 -65.14
CA ALA A 7 16.21 34.53 -64.29
C ALA A 7 16.11 33.51 -63.15
N SER A 8 16.35 32.22 -63.40
CA SER A 8 16.37 31.21 -62.34
C SER A 8 17.51 31.41 -61.34
N TYR A 9 18.67 31.88 -61.79
CA TYR A 9 19.80 32.17 -60.90
C TYR A 9 19.49 33.34 -59.96
N PHE A 10 18.98 34.45 -60.51
CA PHE A 10 18.57 35.61 -59.69
C PHE A 10 17.43 35.26 -58.72
N PHE A 11 16.47 34.44 -59.16
CA PHE A 11 15.39 33.97 -58.31
C PHE A 11 15.91 33.07 -57.17
N GLY A 12 16.86 32.17 -57.47
CA GLY A 12 17.53 31.33 -56.48
C GLY A 12 18.33 32.13 -55.46
N VAL A 13 19.09 33.14 -55.91
CA VAL A 13 19.85 34.05 -55.03
C VAL A 13 18.91 34.90 -54.16
N ALA A 14 17.81 35.40 -54.73
CA ALA A 14 16.81 36.17 -53.98
C ALA A 14 16.16 35.33 -52.87
N ILE A 15 15.83 34.07 -53.14
CA ILE A 15 15.30 33.13 -52.13
C ILE A 15 16.37 32.80 -51.07
N ALA A 16 17.61 32.55 -51.49
CA ALA A 16 18.71 32.23 -50.58
C ALA A 16 19.01 33.38 -49.61
N LEU A 17 19.01 34.64 -50.09
CA LEU A 17 19.20 35.82 -49.25
C LEU A 17 17.98 36.16 -48.39
N SER A 18 16.78 35.75 -48.79
CA SER A 18 15.54 35.99 -48.05
C SER A 18 15.25 34.95 -46.97
N THR A 19 16.04 33.86 -46.88
CA THR A 19 15.85 32.82 -45.86
C THR A 19 16.50 33.29 -44.55
N PRO A 20 15.77 33.42 -43.43
CA PRO A 20 16.34 33.86 -42.17
C PRO A 20 17.37 32.85 -41.68
N LYS A 21 18.50 33.35 -41.16
CA LYS A 21 19.53 32.51 -40.53
C LYS A 21 18.92 31.82 -39.31
N LYS A 22 19.18 30.52 -39.16
CA LYS A 22 18.77 29.74 -37.97
C LYS A 22 20.01 29.36 -37.16
N TYR A 23 19.90 29.48 -35.86
CA TYR A 23 20.92 29.16 -34.87
C TYR A 23 20.35 28.14 -33.90
N GLU A 24 21.09 27.06 -33.68
CA GLU A 24 20.75 26.01 -32.72
C GLU A 24 21.64 26.14 -31.48
N ALA A 25 21.05 25.96 -30.30
CA ALA A 25 21.79 25.81 -29.05
C ALA A 25 21.25 24.61 -28.28
N THR A 26 22.14 23.85 -27.67
CA THR A 26 21.81 22.59 -26.98
C THR A 26 22.21 22.66 -25.51
N ALA A 27 21.30 22.28 -24.63
CA ALA A 27 21.55 22.04 -23.22
C ALA A 27 21.47 20.52 -22.94
N GLU A 28 22.39 20.00 -22.14
CA GLU A 28 22.44 18.57 -21.80
C GLU A 28 22.10 18.34 -20.33
N LEU A 29 21.19 17.40 -20.08
CA LEU A 29 20.75 17.01 -18.74
C LEU A 29 21.00 15.52 -18.51
N ILE A 30 21.65 15.19 -17.39
CA ILE A 30 21.84 13.81 -16.95
C ILE A 30 20.65 13.37 -16.09
N VAL A 31 20.07 12.23 -16.42
CA VAL A 31 19.03 11.57 -15.61
C VAL A 31 19.67 10.42 -14.83
N ASP A 32 19.74 10.50 -13.50
CA ASP A 32 20.20 9.39 -12.68
C ASP A 32 19.04 8.43 -12.37
N PRO A 33 19.03 7.18 -12.88
CA PRO A 33 17.96 6.23 -12.61
C PRO A 33 18.00 5.63 -11.20
N ARG A 34 19.04 5.91 -10.39
CA ARG A 34 19.24 5.26 -9.08
C ARG A 34 18.43 5.91 -7.95
N ASP A 35 18.03 7.16 -8.08
CA ASP A 35 17.30 7.91 -7.04
C ASP A 35 15.79 7.59 -6.94
N LEU A 36 15.26 6.79 -7.87
CA LEU A 36 13.84 6.40 -7.88
C LEU A 36 13.52 5.06 -7.19
N LYS A 37 14.51 4.40 -6.56
CA LYS A 37 14.28 3.21 -5.73
C LYS A 37 13.70 3.58 -4.35
N LEU A 38 12.55 4.24 -4.34
CA LEU A 38 11.77 4.46 -3.12
C LEU A 38 10.47 3.69 -3.30
N THR A 39 10.46 2.47 -2.75
CA THR A 39 9.32 1.54 -2.68
C THR A 39 9.18 0.56 -3.85
N ASP A 40 10.16 -0.33 -4.04
CA ASP A 40 9.87 -1.65 -4.60
C ASP A 40 10.49 -2.72 -3.70
N ARG A 41 9.65 -3.25 -2.81
CA ARG A 41 9.93 -4.47 -2.06
C ARG A 41 9.67 -5.66 -2.98
N ASP A 42 10.45 -5.85 -4.02
CA ASP A 42 10.49 -7.12 -4.76
C ASP A 42 11.92 -7.45 -5.19
N LEU A 43 12.50 -8.43 -4.49
CA LEU A 43 13.89 -8.88 -4.63
C LEU A 43 14.09 -9.86 -5.81
N THR A 44 13.18 -9.89 -6.80
CA THR A 44 13.21 -10.88 -7.88
C THR A 44 12.90 -10.30 -9.25
N GLN A 45 13.73 -9.38 -9.78
CA GLN A 45 13.75 -9.14 -11.22
C GLN A 45 15.03 -8.46 -11.73
N SER A 46 16.06 -9.27 -12.01
CA SER A 46 17.33 -8.78 -12.59
C SER A 46 17.34 -8.78 -14.14
N VAL A 47 16.21 -9.02 -14.81
CA VAL A 47 16.15 -9.11 -16.29
C VAL A 47 15.31 -7.99 -16.94
N VAL A 48 14.52 -7.22 -16.16
CA VAL A 48 13.67 -6.11 -16.67
C VAL A 48 14.34 -4.73 -16.52
N ALA A 49 15.57 -4.68 -16.00
CA ALA A 49 16.26 -3.44 -15.69
C ALA A 49 16.56 -2.56 -16.91
N SER A 50 16.73 -3.10 -18.13
CA SER A 50 16.99 -2.25 -19.31
C SER A 50 15.74 -1.52 -19.78
N ASP A 51 14.62 -2.23 -19.95
CA ASP A 51 13.40 -1.69 -20.55
C ASP A 51 12.66 -0.76 -19.59
N ALA A 52 12.65 -1.09 -18.30
CA ALA A 52 12.12 -0.20 -17.27
C ALA A 52 12.93 1.12 -17.19
N THR A 53 14.26 1.05 -17.31
CA THR A 53 15.09 2.26 -17.29
C THR A 53 14.93 3.09 -18.55
N LEU A 54 14.69 2.46 -19.72
CA LEU A 54 14.35 3.16 -20.95
C LEU A 54 13.02 3.92 -20.82
N ALA A 55 11.99 3.28 -20.26
CA ALA A 55 10.69 3.90 -20.01
C ALA A 55 10.78 5.12 -19.07
N ILE A 56 11.68 5.09 -18.08
CA ILE A 56 11.91 6.24 -17.18
C ILE A 56 12.42 7.44 -17.97
N VAL A 57 13.41 7.26 -18.86
CA VAL A 57 13.95 8.40 -19.62
C VAL A 57 12.93 8.92 -20.63
N GLU A 58 12.16 8.04 -21.28
CA GLU A 58 11.05 8.45 -22.15
C GLU A 58 9.98 9.25 -21.41
N ASN A 59 9.69 8.90 -20.16
CA ASN A 59 8.78 9.67 -19.32
C ASN A 59 9.35 11.09 -19.05
N GLN A 60 10.65 11.21 -18.78
CA GLN A 60 11.27 12.53 -18.58
C GLN A 60 11.22 13.40 -19.84
N VAL A 61 11.45 12.83 -21.03
CA VAL A 61 11.28 13.53 -22.31
C VAL A 61 9.84 14.01 -22.49
N ARG A 62 8.85 13.20 -22.08
CA ARG A 62 7.43 13.58 -22.12
C ARG A 62 7.10 14.71 -21.13
N VAL A 63 7.72 14.72 -19.95
CA VAL A 63 7.55 15.81 -18.98
C VAL A 63 8.20 17.10 -19.49
N LEU A 64 9.40 17.02 -20.08
CA LEU A 64 10.10 18.14 -20.73
C LEU A 64 9.25 18.80 -21.82
N THR A 65 8.60 17.99 -22.66
CA THR A 65 7.73 18.44 -23.76
C THR A 65 6.27 18.66 -23.33
N SER A 66 5.98 18.57 -22.02
CA SER A 66 4.62 18.74 -21.53
C SER A 66 4.13 20.17 -21.68
N GLY A 67 2.82 20.33 -21.91
CA GLY A 67 2.20 21.64 -22.00
C GLY A 67 2.45 22.51 -20.76
N THR A 68 2.57 21.91 -19.57
CA THR A 68 2.87 22.64 -18.32
C THR A 68 4.26 23.28 -18.35
N VAL A 69 5.29 22.54 -18.78
CA VAL A 69 6.66 23.06 -18.89
C VAL A 69 6.74 24.12 -19.99
N LEU A 70 6.19 23.82 -21.17
CA LEU A 70 6.20 24.77 -22.30
C LEU A 70 5.46 26.07 -21.97
N ASN A 71 4.32 26.01 -21.28
CA ASN A 71 3.59 27.21 -20.85
C ASN A 71 4.41 28.06 -19.87
N LYS A 72 5.05 27.43 -18.89
CA LYS A 72 5.90 28.14 -17.93
C LYS A 72 7.09 28.81 -18.61
N VAL A 73 7.67 28.18 -19.64
CA VAL A 73 8.76 28.79 -20.41
C VAL A 73 8.26 29.95 -21.28
N VAL A 74 7.11 29.79 -21.94
CA VAL A 74 6.45 30.90 -22.66
C VAL A 74 6.20 32.10 -21.74
N ASP A 75 5.75 31.86 -20.50
CA ASP A 75 5.53 32.91 -19.52
C ASP A 75 6.85 33.54 -19.06
N LYS A 76 7.85 32.72 -18.70
CA LYS A 76 9.14 33.17 -18.15
C LYS A 76 9.96 33.98 -19.16
N LEU A 77 9.90 33.63 -20.44
CA LEU A 77 10.58 34.34 -21.52
C LEU A 77 9.68 35.34 -22.25
N ASN A 78 8.43 35.48 -21.83
CA ASN A 78 7.44 36.37 -22.43
C ASN A 78 7.31 36.16 -23.96
N LEU A 79 7.34 34.90 -24.42
CA LEU A 79 7.32 34.55 -25.84
C LEU A 79 6.03 34.94 -26.55
N VAL A 80 4.97 35.24 -25.79
CA VAL A 80 3.70 35.79 -26.31
C VAL A 80 3.91 37.15 -27.00
N ASN A 81 4.95 37.89 -26.62
CA ASN A 81 5.30 39.18 -27.22
C ASN A 81 6.46 39.08 -28.23
N ASP A 82 7.08 37.91 -28.38
CA ASP A 82 8.18 37.72 -29.33
C ASP A 82 7.63 37.49 -30.75
N PRO A 83 8.04 38.28 -31.76
CA PRO A 83 7.59 38.14 -33.15
C PRO A 83 7.76 36.73 -33.72
N GLU A 84 8.80 36.00 -33.30
CA GLU A 84 9.09 34.64 -33.78
C GLU A 84 8.08 33.61 -33.26
N PHE A 85 7.43 33.87 -32.13
CA PHE A 85 6.55 32.92 -31.44
C PHE A 85 5.09 33.38 -31.40
N ASN A 86 4.83 34.68 -31.47
CA ASN A 86 3.47 35.26 -31.36
C ASN A 86 2.63 35.16 -32.66
N GLY A 87 3.21 34.59 -33.73
CA GLY A 87 2.55 34.43 -35.04
C GLY A 87 2.58 35.67 -35.95
N GLN A 88 3.35 36.70 -35.59
CA GLN A 88 3.54 37.91 -36.40
C GLN A 88 4.85 37.89 -37.23
N GLY A 89 5.75 36.94 -36.96
CA GLY A 89 7.07 36.78 -37.57
C GLY A 89 7.04 36.30 -39.03
N SER A 90 7.88 36.94 -39.84
CA SER A 90 7.93 36.87 -41.30
C SER A 90 8.49 35.56 -41.87
N GLY A 91 7.62 34.59 -42.17
CA GLY A 91 7.97 33.45 -43.01
C GLY A 91 6.75 32.90 -43.75
N GLY A 92 6.54 33.30 -45.01
CA GLY A 92 5.55 32.76 -45.97
C GLY A 92 4.06 32.94 -45.64
N LEU A 93 3.68 32.90 -44.36
CA LEU A 93 2.32 33.00 -43.83
C LEU A 93 1.86 34.44 -43.60
N GLY A 94 2.75 35.42 -43.71
CA GLY A 94 2.42 36.85 -43.63
C GLY A 94 1.40 37.31 -44.69
N MET A 95 1.30 36.61 -45.82
CA MET A 95 0.25 36.87 -46.82
C MET A 95 -1.09 36.21 -46.45
N MET A 96 -1.08 35.09 -45.70
CA MET A 96 -2.30 34.43 -45.23
C MET A 96 -2.95 35.18 -44.08
N THR A 97 -2.18 35.87 -43.23
CA THR A 97 -2.71 36.77 -42.18
C THR A 97 -3.38 38.02 -42.75
N LEU A 98 -2.92 38.54 -43.90
CA LEU A 98 -3.59 39.63 -44.61
C LEU A 98 -4.96 39.22 -45.19
N ILE A 99 -5.09 37.97 -45.65
CA ILE A 99 -6.36 37.44 -46.15
C ILE A 99 -7.32 37.12 -44.98
N ARG A 100 -6.79 36.64 -43.84
CA ARG A 100 -7.60 36.27 -42.67
C ARG A 100 -8.04 37.47 -41.83
N SER A 101 -7.31 38.58 -41.85
CA SER A 101 -7.69 39.82 -41.16
C SER A 101 -8.92 40.49 -41.81
N MET A 102 -9.17 40.24 -43.10
CA MET A 102 -10.41 40.65 -43.78
C MET A 102 -11.63 39.84 -43.33
N LEU A 103 -11.45 38.61 -42.83
CA LEU A 103 -12.54 37.72 -42.41
C LEU A 103 -12.82 37.73 -40.89
N SER A 104 -11.86 38.13 -40.05
CA SER A 104 -11.94 37.97 -38.60
C SER A 104 -11.94 39.31 -37.88
N ARG A 105 -13.02 40.08 -38.05
CA ARG A 105 -13.20 41.41 -37.42
C ARG A 105 -14.00 41.37 -36.11
N ASN A 106 -14.19 40.20 -35.49
CA ASN A 106 -15.15 40.03 -34.38
C ASN A 106 -14.65 39.33 -33.11
N ASP A 107 -13.34 39.11 -32.93
CA ASP A 107 -12.81 38.52 -31.70
C ASP A 107 -12.29 39.62 -30.76
N GLY A 108 -12.89 39.74 -29.57
CA GLY A 108 -12.48 40.72 -28.55
C GLY A 108 -11.06 40.51 -27.99
N PRO A 109 -10.49 41.50 -27.29
CA PRO A 109 -9.08 41.50 -26.86
C PRO A 109 -8.67 40.29 -26.01
N ALA A 110 -9.58 39.75 -25.19
CA ALA A 110 -9.35 38.55 -24.36
C ALA A 110 -9.26 37.25 -25.19
N ALA A 111 -10.01 37.14 -26.30
CA ALA A 111 -9.94 35.98 -27.20
C ALA A 111 -8.62 35.98 -28.00
N GLY A 112 -8.03 37.16 -28.22
CA GLY A 112 -6.74 37.32 -28.88
C GLY A 112 -5.55 36.91 -28.01
N GLU A 113 -5.63 37.06 -26.68
CA GLU A 113 -4.52 36.73 -25.78
C GLU A 113 -4.35 35.22 -25.58
N GLY A 114 -5.44 34.49 -25.31
CA GLY A 114 -5.40 33.02 -25.22
C GLY A 114 -4.92 32.37 -26.53
N ARG A 115 -5.33 32.93 -27.69
CA ARG A 115 -4.90 32.46 -29.00
C ARG A 115 -3.40 32.73 -29.26
N ARG A 116 -2.91 33.93 -28.92
CA ARG A 116 -1.47 34.27 -29.02
C ARG A 116 -0.62 33.37 -28.14
N ARG A 117 -1.07 33.08 -26.92
CA ARG A 117 -0.38 32.17 -26.01
C ARG A 117 -0.33 30.73 -26.57
N ALA A 118 -1.45 30.21 -27.08
CA ALA A 118 -1.47 28.89 -27.70
C ALA A 118 -0.53 28.79 -28.91
N LEU A 119 -0.46 29.85 -29.74
CA LEU A 119 0.49 29.93 -30.85
C LEU A 119 1.95 29.98 -30.36
N ALA A 120 2.24 30.76 -29.32
CA ALA A 120 3.58 30.83 -28.74
C ALA A 120 4.05 29.46 -28.20
N VAL A 121 3.16 28.71 -27.54
CA VAL A 121 3.44 27.35 -27.07
C VAL A 121 3.69 26.40 -28.24
N ALA A 122 2.86 26.47 -29.30
CA ALA A 122 3.00 25.61 -30.48
C ALA A 122 4.31 25.90 -31.24
N ASN A 123 4.62 27.18 -31.48
CA ASN A 123 5.85 27.60 -32.15
C ASN A 123 7.08 27.26 -31.30
N LEU A 124 6.99 27.39 -29.96
CA LEU A 124 8.04 26.94 -29.05
C LEU A 124 8.27 25.44 -29.19
N ALA A 125 7.21 24.63 -29.16
CA ALA A 125 7.30 23.19 -29.32
C ALA A 125 7.92 22.78 -30.68
N GLU A 126 7.62 23.50 -31.76
CA GLU A 126 8.21 23.26 -33.08
C GLU A 126 9.68 23.68 -33.17
N SER A 127 10.06 24.74 -32.43
CA SER A 127 11.46 25.22 -32.36
C SER A 127 12.37 24.37 -31.46
N LEU A 128 11.81 23.45 -30.70
CA LEU A 128 12.51 22.60 -29.74
C LEU A 128 12.69 21.19 -30.29
N SER A 129 13.88 20.64 -30.13
CA SER A 129 14.14 19.21 -30.27
C SER A 129 14.61 18.66 -28.93
N VAL A 130 13.95 17.62 -28.44
CA VAL A 130 14.34 16.94 -27.21
C VAL A 130 14.61 15.49 -27.56
N GLU A 131 15.89 15.13 -27.51
CA GLU A 131 16.35 13.80 -27.87
C GLU A 131 17.20 13.21 -26.76
N ARG A 132 17.15 11.90 -26.63
CA ARG A 132 18.05 11.17 -25.75
C ARG A 132 19.29 10.77 -26.56
N GLY A 133 20.48 11.02 -26.01
CA GLY A 133 21.75 10.59 -26.59
C GLY A 133 21.90 9.06 -26.61
N GLY A 134 21.20 8.36 -27.49
CA GLY A 134 21.31 6.92 -27.71
C GLY A 134 21.30 6.07 -26.43
N LYS A 135 22.35 5.26 -26.22
CA LYS A 135 22.52 4.36 -25.06
C LYS A 135 22.94 5.08 -23.77
N THR A 136 22.86 6.40 -23.71
CA THR A 136 23.24 7.19 -22.53
C THR A 136 22.01 7.69 -21.77
N PHE A 137 22.23 8.14 -20.53
CA PHE A 137 21.23 8.79 -19.69
C PHE A 137 21.24 10.32 -19.84
N VAL A 138 21.73 10.81 -20.98
CA VAL A 138 21.77 12.24 -21.29
C VAL A 138 20.59 12.59 -22.19
N ILE A 139 19.82 13.58 -21.77
CA ILE A 139 18.79 14.22 -22.59
C ILE A 139 19.39 15.53 -23.12
N SER A 140 19.38 15.67 -24.45
CA SER A 140 19.79 16.87 -25.15
C SER A 140 18.54 17.67 -25.51
N VAL A 141 18.48 18.90 -25.04
CA VAL A 141 17.41 19.88 -25.33
C VAL A 141 17.99 20.93 -26.25
N SER A 142 17.66 20.85 -27.54
CA SER A 142 18.04 21.82 -28.56
C SER A 142 16.92 22.82 -28.80
N ALA A 143 17.26 24.10 -28.91
CA ALA A 143 16.35 25.16 -29.36
C ALA A 143 16.90 25.82 -30.62
N THR A 144 16.05 26.02 -31.63
CA THR A 144 16.42 26.64 -32.91
C THR A 144 15.66 27.94 -33.12
N THR A 145 16.37 29.06 -33.22
CA THR A 145 15.79 30.39 -33.45
C THR A 145 16.62 31.22 -34.42
N GLN A 146 16.16 32.43 -34.75
CA GLN A 146 16.91 33.37 -35.59
C GLN A 146 18.10 34.07 -34.89
N ASN A 147 18.30 33.86 -33.58
CA ASN A 147 19.38 34.45 -32.81
C ASN A 147 20.03 33.41 -31.89
N GLY A 148 21.36 33.23 -31.98
CA GLY A 148 22.09 32.27 -31.14
C GLY A 148 21.94 32.49 -29.63
N GLU A 149 21.90 33.74 -29.17
CA GLU A 149 21.66 34.05 -27.75
C GLU A 149 20.25 33.65 -27.31
N LYS A 150 19.25 33.87 -28.18
CA LYS A 150 17.86 33.48 -27.91
C LYS A 150 17.72 31.96 -27.84
N SER A 151 18.35 31.23 -28.77
CA SER A 151 18.39 29.77 -28.74
C SER A 151 18.99 29.24 -27.43
N ALA A 152 20.13 29.78 -27.01
CA ALA A 152 20.78 29.39 -25.76
C ALA A 152 19.89 29.70 -24.54
N LEU A 153 19.26 30.88 -24.53
CA LEU A 153 18.35 31.28 -23.47
C LEU A 153 17.14 30.34 -23.36
N ILE A 154 16.53 29.95 -24.48
CA ILE A 154 15.40 29.01 -24.50
C ILE A 154 15.83 27.63 -24.00
N ALA A 155 16.93 27.07 -24.52
CA ALA A 155 17.42 25.74 -24.11
C ALA A 155 17.73 25.67 -22.60
N ASN A 156 18.40 26.70 -22.07
CA ASN A 156 18.70 26.80 -20.64
C ASN A 156 17.42 26.94 -19.81
N THR A 157 16.49 27.81 -20.24
CA THR A 157 15.25 28.05 -19.51
C THR A 157 14.34 26.82 -19.50
N MET A 158 14.31 26.04 -20.58
CA MET A 158 13.61 24.75 -20.64
C MET A 158 14.13 23.79 -19.58
N THR A 159 15.45 23.66 -19.47
CA THR A 159 16.10 22.81 -18.47
C THR A 159 15.78 23.28 -17.04
N ASP A 160 15.89 24.58 -16.77
CA ASP A 160 15.58 25.14 -15.45
C ASP A 160 14.12 24.90 -15.04
N VAL A 161 13.17 25.19 -15.94
CA VAL A 161 11.74 25.03 -15.66
C VAL A 161 11.37 23.56 -15.50
N PHE A 162 12.02 22.66 -16.25
CA PHE A 162 11.88 21.23 -16.07
C PHE A 162 12.34 20.80 -14.68
N LEU A 163 13.56 21.16 -14.26
CA LEU A 163 14.08 20.79 -12.93
C LEU A 163 13.19 21.30 -11.81
N GLN A 164 12.70 22.54 -11.91
CA GLN A 164 11.75 23.11 -10.95
C GLN A 164 10.42 22.35 -10.93
N THR A 165 9.88 22.03 -12.10
CA THR A 165 8.60 21.33 -12.22
C THR A 165 8.71 19.88 -11.73
N PHE A 166 9.82 19.21 -12.03
CA PHE A 166 10.11 17.86 -11.57
C PHE A 166 10.23 17.81 -10.03
N GLY A 167 10.98 18.74 -9.43
CA GLY A 167 11.08 18.85 -7.98
C GLY A 167 9.73 19.09 -7.30
N GLN A 168 8.87 19.92 -7.89
CA GLN A 168 7.51 20.15 -7.38
C GLN A 168 6.66 18.88 -7.44
N ILE A 169 6.66 18.15 -8.57
CA ILE A 169 5.91 16.91 -8.73
C ILE A 169 6.34 15.87 -7.69
N GLN A 170 7.66 15.76 -7.43
CA GLN A 170 8.19 14.85 -6.43
C GLN A 170 7.74 15.24 -5.02
N SER A 171 7.82 16.52 -4.69
CA SER A 171 7.35 17.06 -3.40
C SER A 171 5.86 16.83 -3.18
N ASP A 172 5.02 17.14 -4.19
CA ASP A 172 3.56 16.95 -4.12
C ASP A 172 3.19 15.47 -3.95
N THR A 173 3.95 14.58 -4.60
CA THR A 173 3.72 13.13 -4.50
C THR A 173 4.11 12.61 -3.11
N ALA A 174 5.24 13.05 -2.56
CA ALA A 174 5.63 12.73 -1.20
C ALA A 174 4.60 13.25 -0.18
N GLY A 175 4.12 14.49 -0.34
CA GLY A 175 3.08 15.08 0.52
C GLY A 175 1.75 14.32 0.47
N ARG A 176 1.32 13.86 -0.70
CA ARG A 176 0.11 13.02 -0.85
C ARG A 176 0.25 11.69 -0.10
N ALA A 177 1.40 11.02 -0.23
CA ALA A 177 1.65 9.77 0.50
C ALA A 177 1.63 10.00 2.02
N THR A 178 2.22 11.09 2.52
CA THR A 178 2.14 11.46 3.94
C THR A 178 0.70 11.71 4.39
N ASN A 179 -0.10 12.41 3.59
CA ASN A 179 -1.51 12.66 3.91
C ASN A 179 -2.33 11.36 3.92
N GLU A 180 -2.07 10.43 3.00
CA GLU A 180 -2.73 9.12 2.95
C GLU A 180 -2.38 8.28 4.18
N LEU A 181 -1.09 8.23 4.55
CA LEU A 181 -0.64 7.55 5.77
C LEU A 181 -1.25 8.15 7.02
N THR A 182 -1.36 9.48 7.09
CA THR A 182 -2.00 10.18 8.21
C THR A 182 -3.48 9.83 8.29
N GLY A 183 -4.20 9.85 7.17
CA GLY A 183 -5.60 9.43 7.11
C GLY A 183 -5.80 7.97 7.53
N ARG A 184 -4.88 7.08 7.14
CA ARG A 184 -4.89 5.68 7.55
C ARG A 184 -4.65 5.50 9.05
N LEU A 185 -3.74 6.30 9.63
CA LEU A 185 -3.50 6.31 11.07
C LEU A 185 -4.74 6.80 11.84
N ASP A 186 -5.42 7.83 11.36
CA ASP A 186 -6.66 8.32 11.97
C ASP A 186 -7.79 7.29 11.90
N GLU A 187 -7.92 6.59 10.76
CA GLU A 187 -8.85 5.47 10.60
C GLU A 187 -8.56 4.33 11.57
N LEU A 188 -7.29 3.92 11.66
CA LEU A 188 -6.84 2.87 12.59
C LEU A 188 -7.11 3.26 14.04
N ARG A 189 -6.81 4.50 14.42
CA ARG A 189 -7.07 5.01 15.77
C ARG A 189 -8.55 4.93 16.11
N LYS A 190 -9.44 5.41 15.23
CA LYS A 190 -10.89 5.28 15.43
C LYS A 190 -11.34 3.83 15.49
N GLY A 191 -10.74 2.97 14.68
CA GLY A 191 -11.00 1.53 14.69
C GLY A 191 -10.67 0.89 16.04
N VAL A 192 -9.54 1.25 16.64
CA VAL A 192 -9.14 0.80 17.98
C VAL A 192 -10.13 1.32 19.04
N GLU A 193 -10.46 2.61 19.04
CA GLU A 193 -11.41 3.19 19.99
C GLU A 193 -12.79 2.50 19.92
N VAL A 194 -13.27 2.17 18.72
CA VAL A 194 -14.53 1.43 18.52
C VAL A 194 -14.41 -0.01 19.00
N ALA A 195 -13.30 -0.69 18.74
CA ALA A 195 -13.07 -2.06 19.18
C ALA A 195 -12.98 -2.14 20.72
N GLU A 196 -12.26 -1.23 21.36
CA GLU A 196 -12.18 -1.10 22.81
C GLU A 196 -13.56 -0.86 23.43
N ARG A 197 -14.35 0.06 22.87
CA ARG A 197 -15.72 0.29 23.35
C ARG A 197 -16.61 -0.95 23.24
N LYS A 198 -16.49 -1.72 22.14
CA LYS A 198 -17.22 -2.99 22.00
C LYS A 198 -16.81 -4.03 23.04
N VAL A 199 -15.53 -4.08 23.43
CA VAL A 199 -15.04 -4.97 24.48
C VAL A 199 -15.60 -4.55 25.83
N GLU A 200 -15.60 -3.25 26.13
CA GLU A 200 -16.20 -2.68 27.34
C GLU A 200 -17.71 -2.97 27.42
N ASP A 201 -18.45 -2.72 26.32
CA ASP A 201 -19.89 -3.00 26.24
C ASP A 201 -20.19 -4.49 26.43
N PHE A 202 -19.37 -5.38 25.86
CA PHE A 202 -19.50 -6.83 26.04
C PHE A 202 -19.24 -7.23 27.50
N ARG A 203 -18.20 -6.68 28.13
CA ARG A 203 -17.89 -6.95 29.54
C ARG A 203 -19.03 -6.48 30.45
N ALA A 204 -19.59 -5.29 30.19
CA ALA A 204 -20.71 -4.75 30.95
C ALA A 204 -22.01 -5.58 30.76
N ALA A 205 -22.31 -6.01 29.52
CA ALA A 205 -23.52 -6.78 29.22
C ALA A 205 -23.50 -8.22 29.78
N HIS A 206 -22.32 -8.77 30.05
CA HIS A 206 -22.13 -10.12 30.57
C HIS A 206 -21.77 -10.16 32.07
N ASP A 207 -22.05 -9.10 32.81
CA ASP A 207 -21.76 -8.96 34.25
C ASP A 207 -20.30 -9.32 34.61
N LEU A 208 -19.35 -9.04 33.70
CA LEU A 208 -17.91 -9.18 33.96
C LEU A 208 -17.39 -7.98 34.76
N VAL A 209 -18.14 -7.62 35.79
CA VAL A 209 -17.89 -6.55 36.74
C VAL A 209 -17.82 -7.17 38.14
N ASP A 210 -16.82 -6.75 38.92
CA ASP A 210 -16.59 -7.25 40.28
C ASP A 210 -17.76 -6.84 41.22
N ALA A 211 -17.74 -7.34 42.45
CA ALA A 211 -18.77 -7.04 43.44
C ALA A 211 -18.84 -5.55 43.85
N GLN A 212 -17.87 -4.74 43.42
CA GLN A 212 -17.75 -3.30 43.66
C GLN A 212 -18.08 -2.46 42.41
N GLY A 213 -18.39 -3.09 41.27
CA GLY A 213 -18.77 -2.45 40.01
C GLY A 213 -17.60 -2.07 39.09
N HIS A 214 -16.38 -2.54 39.35
CA HIS A 214 -15.24 -2.35 38.44
C HIS A 214 -15.15 -3.49 37.42
N LEU A 215 -14.59 -3.22 36.24
CA LEU A 215 -14.36 -4.26 35.25
C LEU A 215 -13.39 -5.33 35.77
N ILE A 216 -13.79 -6.60 35.68
CA ILE A 216 -12.96 -7.75 36.03
C ILE A 216 -11.80 -7.84 35.02
N SER A 217 -10.57 -7.94 35.52
CA SER A 217 -9.39 -8.06 34.65
C SER A 217 -9.28 -9.46 34.03
N ASP A 218 -8.62 -9.58 32.87
CA ASP A 218 -8.43 -10.87 32.20
C ASP A 218 -7.70 -11.89 33.10
N ASP A 219 -6.83 -11.43 34.00
CA ASP A 219 -6.13 -12.26 34.99
C ASP A 219 -7.08 -12.85 36.04
N GLU A 220 -8.12 -12.11 36.43
CA GLU A 220 -9.10 -12.57 37.41
C GLU A 220 -10.07 -13.59 36.78
N MET A 221 -10.45 -13.39 35.51
CA MET A 221 -11.17 -14.38 34.71
C MET A 221 -10.40 -15.70 34.54
N LEU A 222 -9.09 -15.63 34.33
CA LEU A 222 -8.23 -16.81 34.26
C LEU A 222 -8.20 -17.57 35.59
N LYS A 223 -8.07 -16.87 36.71
CA LYS A 223 -8.10 -17.47 38.05
C LYS A 223 -9.45 -18.10 38.36
N LEU A 224 -10.56 -17.43 38.02
CA LEU A 224 -11.91 -17.97 38.20
C LEU A 224 -12.14 -19.23 37.37
N ASN A 225 -11.69 -19.26 36.11
CA ASN A 225 -11.77 -20.47 35.29
C ASN A 225 -10.93 -21.62 35.85
N GLN A 226 -9.73 -21.34 36.37
CA GLN A 226 -8.91 -22.36 37.04
C GLN A 226 -9.60 -22.91 38.29
N GLN A 227 -10.17 -22.04 39.14
CA GLN A 227 -10.91 -22.45 40.33
C GLN A 227 -12.16 -23.27 39.95
N LEU A 228 -12.89 -22.87 38.91
CA LEU A 228 -14.04 -23.60 38.39
C LEU A 228 -13.64 -24.98 37.88
N ALA A 229 -12.52 -25.10 37.17
CA ALA A 229 -12.01 -26.39 36.68
C ALA A 229 -11.66 -27.32 37.85
N ILE A 230 -10.97 -26.81 38.87
CA ILE A 230 -10.64 -27.57 40.10
C ILE A 230 -11.92 -28.01 40.82
N ALA A 231 -12.91 -27.11 40.97
CA ALA A 231 -14.17 -27.42 41.63
C ALA A 231 -14.97 -28.49 40.87
N ARG A 232 -15.01 -28.42 39.53
CA ARG A 232 -15.64 -29.43 38.67
C ARG A 232 -14.94 -30.78 38.77
N ALA A 233 -13.61 -30.79 38.75
CA ALA A 233 -12.82 -32.01 38.93
C ALA A 233 -13.14 -32.67 40.28
N ARG A 234 -13.17 -31.89 41.37
CA ARG A 234 -13.54 -32.36 42.71
C ARG A 234 -14.97 -32.89 42.77
N THR A 235 -15.90 -32.24 42.06
CA THR A 235 -17.30 -32.69 41.99
C THR A 235 -17.43 -34.01 41.24
N LEU A 236 -16.72 -34.15 40.11
CA LEU A 236 -16.64 -35.40 39.35
C LEU A 236 -16.04 -36.53 40.17
N GLU A 237 -14.94 -36.27 40.88
CA GLU A 237 -14.28 -37.22 41.78
C GLU A 237 -15.24 -37.68 42.89
N LEU A 238 -15.91 -36.75 43.57
CA LEU A 238 -16.86 -37.07 44.64
C LEU A 238 -18.09 -37.84 44.12
N ASN A 239 -18.59 -37.47 42.94
CA ASN A 239 -19.70 -38.20 42.30
C ASN A 239 -19.29 -39.61 41.88
N ALA A 240 -18.09 -39.79 41.32
CA ALA A 240 -17.54 -41.11 41.00
C ALA A 240 -17.40 -41.94 42.28
N ARG A 241 -16.90 -41.34 43.38
CA ARG A 241 -16.81 -42.00 44.69
C ARG A 241 -18.19 -42.41 45.21
N ALA A 242 -19.19 -41.55 45.11
CA ALA A 242 -20.56 -41.86 45.53
C ALA A 242 -21.22 -42.94 44.66
N ALA A 243 -20.98 -42.93 43.36
CA ALA A 243 -21.46 -43.96 42.43
C ALA A 243 -20.82 -45.32 42.74
N SER A 244 -19.49 -45.35 42.92
CA SER A 244 -18.76 -46.54 43.33
C SER A 244 -19.29 -47.09 44.65
N ALA A 245 -19.54 -46.23 45.65
CA ALA A 245 -20.08 -46.65 46.94
C ALA A 245 -21.51 -47.23 46.84
N ARG A 246 -22.37 -46.70 45.95
CA ARG A 246 -23.73 -47.23 45.71
C ARG A 246 -23.72 -48.56 44.95
N SER A 247 -22.70 -48.82 44.14
CA SER A 247 -22.55 -50.09 43.40
C SER A 247 -21.94 -51.23 44.24
N ILE A 248 -21.60 -50.99 45.51
CA ILE A 248 -21.10 -52.03 46.42
C ILE A 248 -22.27 -52.90 46.86
N ASP A 249 -22.22 -54.18 46.50
CA ASP A 249 -23.13 -55.22 46.96
C ASP A 249 -22.44 -56.11 48.03
N VAL A 250 -23.22 -56.78 48.90
CA VAL A 250 -22.71 -57.61 50.01
C VAL A 250 -21.75 -58.71 49.51
N SER A 251 -22.00 -59.19 48.29
CA SER A 251 -21.14 -60.14 47.56
C SER A 251 -19.75 -59.59 47.25
N SER A 252 -19.63 -58.29 46.94
CA SER A 252 -18.37 -57.61 46.61
C SER A 252 -17.52 -57.28 47.85
N VAL A 253 -18.18 -57.06 49.00
CA VAL A 253 -17.52 -56.91 50.31
C VAL A 253 -16.91 -58.24 50.77
N LEU A 254 -17.56 -59.37 50.46
CA LEU A 254 -17.09 -60.72 50.77
C LEU A 254 -15.96 -61.19 49.83
N SER A 255 -16.00 -60.82 48.55
CA SER A 255 -15.06 -61.30 47.53
C SER A 255 -13.70 -60.59 47.54
N GLY A 256 -13.62 -59.35 48.03
CA GLY A 256 -12.33 -58.63 48.20
C GLY A 256 -12.00 -57.64 47.10
N THR A 257 -12.95 -57.37 46.21
CA THR A 257 -12.77 -56.46 45.07
C THR A 257 -13.21 -55.02 45.39
N LEU A 258 -13.14 -54.62 46.67
CA LEU A 258 -13.45 -53.25 47.07
C LEU A 258 -12.31 -52.30 46.65
N PRO A 259 -12.62 -51.11 46.11
CA PRO A 259 -11.63 -50.05 45.90
C PRO A 259 -10.85 -49.72 47.18
N GLU A 260 -9.54 -49.44 47.06
CA GLU A 260 -8.63 -49.18 48.20
C GLU A 260 -9.15 -48.07 49.14
N GLU A 261 -9.88 -47.09 48.63
CA GLU A 261 -10.38 -45.94 49.38
C GLU A 261 -11.63 -46.21 50.23
N ILE A 262 -12.23 -47.40 50.13
CA ILE A 262 -13.42 -47.84 50.91
C ILE A 262 -13.05 -48.99 51.88
N ASN A 263 -11.83 -49.53 51.78
CA ASN A 263 -11.28 -50.47 52.76
C ASN A 263 -11.02 -49.76 54.09
N SER A 264 -11.98 -49.84 55.01
CA SER A 264 -11.80 -49.42 56.40
C SER A 264 -11.27 -50.59 57.26
N ASN A 265 -10.51 -50.27 58.31
CA ASN A 265 -10.01 -51.28 59.26
C ASN A 265 -11.15 -52.13 59.87
N ALA A 266 -12.32 -51.55 60.07
CA ALA A 266 -13.50 -52.27 60.58
C ALA A 266 -14.04 -53.31 59.59
N MET A 267 -13.97 -53.05 58.27
CA MET A 267 -14.39 -54.02 57.24
C MET A 267 -13.40 -55.19 57.13
N SER A 268 -12.10 -54.93 57.35
CA SER A 268 -11.07 -55.97 57.44
C SER A 268 -11.33 -56.90 58.65
N GLU A 269 -11.66 -56.31 59.80
CA GLU A 269 -12.04 -57.05 61.02
C GLU A 269 -13.29 -57.91 60.81
N LEU A 270 -14.34 -57.36 60.19
CA LEU A 270 -15.57 -58.10 59.88
C LEU A 270 -15.33 -59.25 58.89
N ARG A 271 -14.45 -59.09 57.88
CA ARG A 271 -14.04 -60.20 57.00
C ARG A 271 -13.29 -61.28 57.76
N SER A 272 -12.37 -60.90 58.65
CA SER A 272 -11.64 -61.83 59.50
C SER A 272 -12.60 -62.67 60.36
N GLN A 273 -13.57 -62.01 61.02
CA GLN A 273 -14.61 -62.64 61.81
C GLN A 273 -15.53 -63.54 60.96
N TYR A 274 -15.94 -63.08 59.78
CA TYR A 274 -16.76 -63.91 58.88
C TYR A 274 -16.01 -65.15 58.40
N ALA A 275 -14.73 -65.01 58.04
CA ALA A 275 -13.91 -66.15 57.61
C ALA A 275 -13.72 -67.18 58.74
N THR A 276 -13.54 -66.73 59.99
CA THR A 276 -13.45 -67.60 61.17
C THR A 276 -14.78 -68.30 61.47
N LEU A 277 -15.89 -67.56 61.50
CA LEU A 277 -17.25 -68.13 61.68
C LEU A 277 -17.61 -69.14 60.57
N LYS A 278 -17.26 -68.84 59.32
CA LYS A 278 -17.47 -69.77 58.20
C LYS A 278 -16.63 -71.03 58.35
N GLN A 279 -15.37 -70.90 58.76
CA GLN A 279 -14.50 -72.04 59.01
C GLN A 279 -15.00 -72.89 60.18
N GLU A 280 -15.56 -72.28 61.23
CA GLU A 280 -16.22 -72.99 62.34
C GLU A 280 -17.49 -73.70 61.88
N ALA A 281 -18.33 -73.05 61.08
CA ALA A 281 -19.53 -73.64 60.49
C ALA A 281 -19.19 -74.83 59.57
N ASP A 282 -18.19 -74.68 58.70
CA ASP A 282 -17.72 -75.76 57.81
C ASP A 282 -17.13 -76.92 58.62
N ARG A 283 -16.39 -76.65 59.69
CA ARG A 283 -15.89 -77.68 60.63
C ARG A 283 -17.04 -78.36 61.39
N ALA A 284 -18.05 -77.60 61.83
CA ALA A 284 -19.23 -78.14 62.50
C ALA A 284 -20.04 -79.03 61.53
N ALA A 285 -20.19 -78.62 60.27
CA ALA A 285 -20.86 -79.38 59.22
C ALA A 285 -20.14 -80.71 58.92
N ILE A 286 -18.81 -80.72 58.88
CA ILE A 286 -18.01 -81.94 58.70
C ILE A 286 -18.14 -82.89 59.91
N ARG A 287 -18.27 -82.34 61.12
CA ARG A 287 -18.30 -83.12 62.37
C ARG A 287 -19.67 -83.67 62.74
N LEU A 288 -20.76 -83.00 62.33
CA LEU A 288 -22.14 -83.31 62.72
C LEU A 288 -22.95 -84.05 61.62
N GLY A 289 -22.44 -84.12 60.39
CA GLY A 289 -23.07 -84.80 59.26
C GLY A 289 -24.31 -84.08 58.71
N PRO A 290 -24.80 -84.45 57.50
CA PRO A 290 -25.71 -83.60 56.70
C PRO A 290 -27.14 -83.36 57.24
N ARG A 291 -27.49 -83.80 58.47
CA ARG A 291 -28.86 -83.70 59.02
C ARG A 291 -28.92 -83.21 60.47
N HIS A 292 -27.95 -82.42 60.93
CA HIS A 292 -27.98 -81.86 62.29
C HIS A 292 -28.87 -80.58 62.36
N PRO A 293 -29.84 -80.50 63.29
CA PRO A 293 -30.84 -79.41 63.35
C PRO A 293 -30.33 -78.03 63.81
N GLU A 294 -29.02 -77.86 63.97
CA GLU A 294 -28.38 -76.57 64.34
C GLU A 294 -27.77 -75.82 63.14
N LEU A 295 -27.98 -76.32 61.90
CA LEU A 295 -27.49 -75.71 60.65
C LEU A 295 -28.55 -74.88 59.89
N GLN A 296 -29.66 -74.49 60.52
CA GLN A 296 -30.66 -73.58 59.96
C GLN A 296 -30.55 -72.17 60.54
#